data_AF-A0A7C4G8K2-F1
#
_entry.id   AF-A0A7C4G8K2-F1
#
_cell.length_a   1.000
_cell.length_b   1.000
_cell.length_c   1.000
_cell.angle_alpha   90.00
_cell.angle_beta   90.00
_cell.angle_gamma   90.00
#
_symmetry.space_group_name_H-M   'P 1'
#
loop_
_entity.id
_entity.type
_entity.pdbx_description
1 polymer ?
#
loop_
_entity_poly.entity_id
_entity_poly.type
_entity_poly.pdbx_seq_one_letter_code
_entity_poly.pdbx_strand_id
1 'polypeptide(L)'
;MYSRLLVTYVRFTELLHDSLTDNLVSIIALPDDSPTFYDSNVLVVDKLDRDTSLKIAEAALKVNEQYKSIISYIITTKENGETIEKFREIRKTYE
;
A
#
# COMPACT_ATOMS: atom_id res chain seq x y z
N MET A 1 -0.61 12.56 -19.25
CA MET A 1 -1.83 11.92 -18.71
C MET A 1 -1.35 11.01 -17.59
N TYR A 2 -1.51 11.40 -16.32
CA TYR A 2 -1.11 10.53 -15.20
C TYR A 2 -2.00 9.29 -15.20
N SER A 3 -1.44 8.11 -14.92
CA SER A 3 -2.24 6.89 -14.78
C SER A 3 -3.26 7.11 -13.64
N ARG A 4 -4.50 6.62 -13.79
CA ARG A 4 -5.52 6.71 -12.74
C ARG A 4 -5.07 6.02 -11.44
N LEU A 5 -4.24 4.99 -11.58
CA LEU A 5 -3.65 4.27 -10.47
C LEU A 5 -2.67 5.14 -9.68
N LEU A 6 -1.81 5.93 -10.33
CA LEU A 6 -0.90 6.84 -9.64
C LEU A 6 -1.65 7.81 -8.72
N VAL A 7 -2.75 8.39 -9.19
CA VAL A 7 -3.59 9.29 -8.37
C VAL A 7 -4.23 8.54 -7.20
N THR A 8 -4.66 7.31 -7.44
CA THR A 8 -5.25 6.43 -6.42
C THR A 8 -4.21 6.12 -5.33
N TYR A 9 -2.99 5.74 -5.70
CA TYR A 9 -1.92 5.44 -4.75
C TYR A 9 -1.54 6.64 -3.89
N VAL A 10 -1.34 7.81 -4.51
CA VAL A 10 -0.99 9.03 -3.77
C VAL A 10 -2.05 9.33 -2.72
N ARG A 11 -3.33 9.27 -3.10
CA ARG A 11 -4.43 9.51 -2.15
C ARG A 11 -4.53 8.47 -1.06
N PHE A 12 -4.28 7.21 -1.39
CA PHE A 12 -4.23 6.15 -0.39
C PHE A 12 -3.09 6.39 0.60
N THR A 13 -1.89 6.74 0.14
CA THR A 13 -0.74 7.03 1.00
C THR A 13 -0.99 8.25 1.91
N GLU A 14 -1.63 9.30 1.40
CA GLU A 14 -2.01 10.48 2.20
C GLU A 14 -2.97 10.10 3.33
N LEU A 15 -4.03 9.33 3.04
CA LEU A 15 -4.98 8.88 4.06
C LEU A 15 -4.33 8.01 5.12
N LEU A 16 -3.36 7.16 4.74
CA LEU A 16 -2.61 6.35 5.69
C LEU A 16 -1.69 7.19 6.57
N HIS A 17 -1.00 8.19 6.02
CA HIS A 17 -0.18 9.11 6.80
C HIS A 17 -1.01 9.87 7.84
N ASP A 18 -2.18 10.38 7.45
CA ASP A 18 -3.07 11.13 8.34
C ASP A 18 -3.68 10.25 9.44
N SER A 19 -4.00 8.99 9.15
CA SER A 19 -4.72 8.09 10.08
C SER A 19 -3.81 7.28 11.01
N LEU A 20 -2.59 6.97 10.57
CA LEU A 20 -1.67 6.08 11.27
C LEU A 20 -0.49 6.81 11.92
N THR A 21 -0.12 8.00 11.42
CA THR A 21 0.94 8.87 11.97
C THR A 21 2.16 8.06 12.47
N ASP A 22 2.32 7.88 13.80
CA ASP A 22 3.47 7.22 14.45
C ASP A 22 3.54 5.69 14.31
N ASN A 23 2.45 5.07 13.86
CA ASN A 23 2.36 3.63 13.66
C ASN A 23 2.88 3.23 12.27
N LEU A 24 2.66 4.08 11.26
CA LEU A 24 3.09 3.81 9.89
C LEU A 24 4.62 3.83 9.76
N VAL A 25 5.21 2.68 9.43
CA VAL A 25 6.66 2.55 9.23
C VAL A 25 7.04 2.84 7.79
N SER A 26 6.33 2.24 6.83
CA SER A 26 6.62 2.38 5.41
C SER A 26 5.44 1.93 4.55
N ILE A 27 5.32 2.51 3.36
CA ILE A 27 4.42 2.03 2.30
C ILE A 27 5.26 1.75 1.05
N ILE A 28 5.08 0.58 0.45
CA ILE A 28 5.74 0.20 -0.81
C ILE A 28 4.64 -0.13 -1.81
N ALA A 29 4.37 0.80 -2.73
CA ALA A 29 3.50 0.56 -3.87
C ALA A 29 4.31 -0.02 -5.03
N LEU A 30 3.72 -0.99 -5.72
CA LEU A 30 4.27 -1.57 -6.94
C LEU A 30 3.87 -0.73 -8.17
N PRO A 31 4.71 -0.64 -9.21
CA PRO A 31 4.36 0.03 -10.46
C PRO A 31 3.17 -0.64 -11.17
N ASP A 32 2.42 0.13 -11.96
CA ASP A 32 1.21 -0.35 -12.66
C ASP A 32 1.48 -1.53 -13.60
N ASP A 33 2.63 -1.52 -14.27
CA ASP A 33 3.03 -2.55 -15.23
C ASP A 33 3.75 -3.76 -14.59
N SER A 34 3.83 -3.79 -13.26
CA SER A 34 4.51 -4.87 -12.52
C SER A 34 3.52 -5.96 -12.07
N PRO A 35 3.99 -7.21 -11.90
CA PRO A 35 3.17 -8.28 -11.34
C PRO A 35 2.84 -7.98 -9.88
N THR A 36 1.59 -8.19 -9.48
CA THR A 36 1.17 -8.15 -8.07
C THR A 36 1.83 -9.27 -7.28
N PHE A 37 2.20 -9.00 -6.03
CA PHE A 37 2.72 -10.01 -5.10
C PHE A 37 1.62 -10.41 -4.11
N TYR A 38 1.27 -11.70 -4.04
CA TYR A 38 0.07 -12.18 -3.32
C TYR A 38 -1.20 -11.41 -3.71
N ASP A 39 -1.41 -11.19 -5.01
CA ASP A 39 -2.53 -10.39 -5.55
C ASP A 39 -2.61 -8.96 -4.99
N SER A 40 -1.55 -8.48 -4.33
CA SER A 40 -1.44 -7.17 -3.70
C SER A 40 -0.49 -6.27 -4.49
N ASN A 41 -0.88 -5.01 -4.62
CA ASN A 41 -0.13 -3.96 -5.29
C ASN A 41 0.46 -2.94 -4.31
N VAL A 42 0.10 -3.02 -3.01
CA VAL A 42 0.69 -2.21 -1.94
C VAL A 42 1.08 -3.08 -0.74
N LEU A 43 2.28 -2.85 -0.22
CA LEU A 43 2.71 -3.33 1.08
C LEU A 43 2.65 -2.20 2.10
N VAL A 44 1.92 -2.38 3.19
CA VAL A 44 1.90 -1.47 4.34
C VAL A 44 2.68 -2.11 5.47
N VAL A 45 3.74 -1.44 5.93
CA VAL A 45 4.56 -1.88 7.06
C VAL A 45 4.15 -1.06 8.28
N ASP A 46 3.70 -1.76 9.33
CA ASP A 46 3.19 -1.16 10.56
C ASP A 46 3.78 -1.81 11.82
N LYS A 47 3.65 -1.13 12.95
CA LYS A 47 3.75 -1.71 14.29
C LYS A 47 2.40 -2.38 14.64
N LEU A 48 2.07 -3.47 13.94
CA LEU A 48 0.83 -4.25 14.05
C LEU A 48 -0.03 -3.94 15.30
N ASP A 49 -1.07 -3.14 15.09
CA ASP A 49 -2.19 -3.01 16.02
C ASP A 49 -3.53 -3.26 15.28
N ARG A 50 -4.54 -3.72 16.02
CA ARG A 50 -5.86 -4.04 15.46
C ARG A 50 -6.56 -2.80 14.89
N ASP A 51 -6.29 -1.62 15.45
CA ASP A 51 -6.81 -0.33 14.99
C ASP A 51 -6.21 0.07 13.62
N THR A 52 -4.92 -0.22 13.40
CA THR A 52 -4.25 0.06 12.12
C THR A 52 -4.88 -0.70 10.95
N SER A 53 -5.16 -1.98 11.13
CA SER A 53 -5.74 -2.80 10.04
C SER A 53 -7.11 -2.28 9.59
N LEU A 54 -7.92 -1.78 10.52
CA LEU A 54 -9.22 -1.18 10.21
C LEU A 54 -9.06 0.12 9.41
N LYS A 55 -8.19 1.01 9.86
CA LYS A 55 -7.90 2.29 9.19
C LYS A 55 -7.38 2.10 7.77
N ILE A 56 -6.52 1.09 7.56
CA ILE A 56 -6.02 0.76 6.22
C ILE A 56 -7.17 0.29 5.31
N ALA A 57 -8.05 -0.55 5.83
CA ALA A 57 -9.22 -1.02 5.08
C ALA A 57 -10.16 0.14 4.72
N GLU A 58 -10.46 1.03 5.67
CA GLU A 58 -11.29 2.21 5.45
C GLU A 58 -10.69 3.15 4.40
N ALA A 59 -9.38 3.39 4.47
CA ALA A 59 -8.68 4.17 3.45
C ALA A 59 -8.79 3.52 2.07
N ALA A 60 -8.53 2.20 1.96
CA ALA A 60 -8.59 1.48 0.70
C ALA A 60 -9.99 1.56 0.08
N LEU A 61 -11.04 1.32 0.88
CA LEU A 61 -12.43 1.44 0.44
C LEU A 61 -12.75 2.85 -0.08
N LYS A 62 -12.37 3.88 0.67
CA LYS A 62 -12.64 5.28 0.30
C LYS A 62 -11.99 5.65 -1.03
N VAL A 63 -10.73 5.27 -1.25
CA VAL A 63 -10.04 5.56 -2.51
C VAL A 63 -10.62 4.72 -3.66
N ASN A 64 -10.93 3.44 -3.40
CA ASN A 64 -11.50 2.56 -4.42
C ASN A 64 -12.85 3.07 -4.94
N GLU A 65 -13.72 3.53 -4.03
CA GLU A 65 -15.01 4.12 -4.39
C GLU A 65 -14.86 5.42 -5.18
N GLN A 66 -13.94 6.28 -4.77
CA GLN A 66 -13.72 7.61 -5.33
C GLN A 66 -13.08 7.57 -6.73
N TYR A 67 -12.10 6.69 -6.93
CA TYR A 67 -11.29 6.66 -8.17
C TYR A 67 -11.62 5.49 -9.10
N LYS A 68 -12.55 4.59 -8.71
CA LYS A 68 -12.92 3.39 -9.48
C LYS A 68 -11.71 2.54 -9.87
N SER A 69 -10.72 2.48 -8.97
CA SER A 69 -9.50 1.69 -9.08
C SER A 69 -9.36 0.81 -7.84
N ILE A 70 -8.69 -0.33 -7.92
CA ILE A 70 -8.58 -1.26 -6.80
C ILE A 70 -7.18 -1.17 -6.18
N ILE A 71 -7.11 -0.69 -4.94
CA ILE A 71 -5.99 -0.90 -4.03
C ILE A 71 -6.15 -2.28 -3.40
N SER A 72 -5.20 -3.16 -3.66
CA SER A 72 -5.06 -4.47 -3.04
C SER A 72 -3.82 -4.47 -2.17
N TYR A 73 -4.00 -4.60 -0.86
CA TYR A 73 -2.92 -4.37 0.10
C TYR A 73 -2.65 -5.61 0.94
N ILE A 74 -1.39 -5.73 1.36
CA ILE A 74 -0.98 -6.64 2.42
C ILE A 74 -0.32 -5.83 3.54
N ILE A 75 -0.66 -6.19 4.78
CA ILE A 75 -0.12 -5.58 5.99
C ILE A 75 0.96 -6.49 6.54
N THR A 76 2.10 -5.92 6.89
CA THR A 76 3.21 -6.66 7.49
C THR A 76 3.87 -5.85 8.61
N THR A 77 4.75 -6.49 9.38
CA THR A 77 5.65 -5.80 10.32
C THR A 77 7.03 -5.64 9.74
N LYS A 78 7.80 -4.72 10.35
CA LYS A 78 9.23 -4.55 10.06
C LYS A 78 10.07 -5.82 10.26
N GLU A 79 9.56 -6.81 10.99
CA GLU A 79 10.27 -8.07 11.27
C GLU A 79 10.18 -9.06 10.09
N ASN A 80 9.17 -8.91 9.22
CA ASN A 80 9.00 -9.75 8.04
C ASN A 80 9.82 -9.20 6.86
N GLY A 81 11.14 -9.34 6.97
CA GLY A 81 12.10 -8.87 5.97
C GLY A 81 11.90 -9.51 4.59
N GLU A 82 11.50 -10.79 4.53
CA GLU A 82 11.32 -11.51 3.26
C GLU A 82 10.25 -10.84 2.38
N THR A 83 9.09 -10.51 2.95
CA THR A 83 8.01 -9.85 2.21
C THR A 83 8.41 -8.45 1.76
N ILE A 84 9.09 -7.70 2.63
CA ILE A 84 9.57 -6.34 2.33
C ILE A 84 10.57 -6.36 1.17
N GLU A 85 11.53 -7.27 1.19
CA GLU A 85 12.55 -7.37 0.13
C GLU A 85 11.93 -7.79 -1.19
N LYS A 86 11.01 -8.76 -1.22
CA LYS A 86 10.30 -9.14 -2.46
C LYS A 86 9.57 -7.97 -3.11
N PHE A 87 8.82 -7.18 -2.32
CA PHE A 87 8.17 -5.96 -2.84
C PHE A 87 9.17 -4.95 -3.39
N ARG A 88 10.34 -4.78 -2.74
CA ARG A 88 11.39 -3.87 -3.21
C ARG A 88 12.06 -4.37 -4.48
N GLU A 89 12.30 -5.68 -4.62
CA GLU A 89 12.88 -6.29 -5.81
C GLU A 89 11.96 -6.15 -7.02
N ILE A 90 10.66 -6.42 -6.84
CA ILE A 90 9.66 -6.21 -7.90
C ILE A 90 9.66 -4.74 -8.29
N ARG A 91 9.51 -3.82 -7.33
CA ARG A 91 9.49 -2.38 -7.62
C ARG A 91 10.72 -1.93 -8.43
N LYS A 92 11.93 -2.32 -8.03
CA LYS A 92 13.18 -1.99 -8.74
C LYS A 92 13.25 -2.54 -10.16
N THR A 93 12.60 -3.67 -10.42
CA THR A 93 12.63 -4.31 -11.75
C THR A 93 11.77 -3.56 -12.76
N TYR A 94 10.77 -2.81 -12.28
CA TYR A 94 9.74 -2.15 -13.11
C TYR A 94 9.71 -0.61 -12.91
N GLU A 95 10.69 -0.04 -12.19
CA GLU A 95 10.98 1.42 -12.12
C GLU A 95 11.88 1.86 -13.28
#